data_AF-A0A2N5A8C6-F1
#
_entry.id   AF-A0A2N5A8C6-F1
#
_cell.length_a   1.000
_cell.length_b   1.000
_cell.length_c   1.000
_cell.angle_alpha   90.00
_cell.angle_beta   90.00
_cell.angle_gamma   90.00
#
_symmetry.space_group_name_H-M   'P 1'
#
loop_
_entity.id
_entity.type
_entity.pdbx_description
1 polymer ?
#
loop_
_entity_poly.entity_id
_entity_poly.type
_entity_poly.pdbx_seq_one_letter_code
_entity_poly.pdbx_strand_id
1 'polypeptide(L)'
;MDNAALFNGCMINHEVIFNANMNELRPLSGDGECVSLNAPTARCLLLLLQNSGKVISRDEFLAAVWETRGVVVSQNTFYQNISLLRKSLLKAGLSADIIITVRQKGFSVAPDTLIIPLSDEECENMNRATLTHYQNNKVADVTAESKGHSDDHVVIPLTESLAIQGNELIENKVEIPEKQSERLQVTFKMPTWLIALIVVMIVIN
;
A
#
# COMPACT_ATOMS: atom_id res chain seq x y z
N MET A 1 -19.73 25.47 0.73
CA MET A 1 -18.60 25.62 -0.20
C MET A 1 -17.59 24.60 0.22
N ASP A 2 -17.68 23.45 -0.41
CA ASP A 2 -16.95 22.27 0.00
C ASP A 2 -15.50 22.47 -0.42
N ASN A 3 -14.57 22.44 0.53
CA ASN A 3 -13.14 22.58 0.26
C ASN A 3 -12.65 21.34 -0.50
N ALA A 4 -12.70 21.39 -1.83
CA ALA A 4 -11.92 20.47 -2.65
C ALA A 4 -10.44 20.74 -2.35
N ALA A 5 -9.71 19.71 -1.92
CA ALA A 5 -8.28 19.83 -1.67
C ALA A 5 -7.58 20.06 -3.02
N LEU A 6 -6.95 21.21 -3.21
CA LEU A 6 -6.26 21.55 -4.44
C LEU A 6 -4.80 21.09 -4.34
N PHE A 7 -4.47 20.02 -5.05
CA PHE A 7 -3.12 19.49 -5.17
C PHE A 7 -2.88 18.95 -6.58
N ASN A 8 -1.63 18.89 -7.03
CA ASN A 8 -1.24 18.31 -8.33
C ASN A 8 -0.52 16.96 -8.19
N GLY A 9 -0.29 16.49 -6.97
CA GLY A 9 0.23 15.16 -6.70
C GLY A 9 -0.15 14.67 -5.31
N CYS A 10 -0.14 13.35 -5.12
CA CYS A 10 -0.46 12.73 -3.85
C CYS A 10 0.11 11.30 -3.75
N MET A 11 0.23 10.81 -2.53
CA MET A 11 0.44 9.40 -2.21
C MET A 11 -0.90 8.72 -1.91
N ILE A 12 -1.12 7.55 -2.50
CA ILE A 12 -2.33 6.73 -2.40
C ILE A 12 -1.98 5.45 -1.65
N ASN A 13 -2.64 5.19 -0.52
CA ASN A 13 -2.49 3.99 0.32
C ASN A 13 -1.04 3.66 0.75
N HIS A 14 -0.11 4.61 0.71
CA HIS A 14 1.34 4.37 0.85
C HIS A 14 1.93 3.37 -0.17
N GLU A 15 1.21 3.09 -1.25
CA GLU A 15 1.58 2.11 -2.28
C GLU A 15 2.00 2.80 -3.57
N VAL A 16 1.31 3.87 -3.95
CA VAL A 16 1.50 4.53 -5.24
C VAL A 16 1.53 6.05 -5.07
N ILE A 17 2.45 6.70 -5.78
CA ILE A 17 2.49 8.15 -5.94
C ILE A 17 1.85 8.50 -7.28
N PHE A 18 0.96 9.47 -7.27
CA PHE A 18 0.43 10.09 -8.48
C PHE A 18 1.01 11.49 -8.64
N ASN A 19 1.50 11.80 -9.84
CA ASN A 19 1.93 13.14 -10.25
C ASN A 19 1.12 13.58 -11.48
N ALA A 20 0.25 14.57 -11.33
CA ALA A 20 -0.61 15.06 -12.40
C ALA A 20 0.12 15.94 -13.41
N ASN A 21 1.20 16.62 -13.01
CA ASN A 21 2.01 17.43 -13.92
C ASN A 21 2.73 16.53 -14.94
N MET A 22 3.25 15.39 -14.48
CA MET A 22 3.94 14.39 -15.30
C MET A 22 3.00 13.34 -15.90
N ASN A 23 1.73 13.31 -15.45
CA ASN A 23 0.78 12.23 -15.75
C ASN A 23 1.38 10.84 -15.46
N GLU A 24 1.97 10.65 -14.29
CA GLU A 24 2.67 9.42 -13.94
C GLU A 24 2.15 8.82 -12.63
N LEU A 25 2.11 7.49 -12.57
CA LEU A 25 2.00 6.70 -11.35
C LEU A 25 3.34 6.04 -11.06
N ARG A 26 3.81 6.14 -9.81
CA ARG A 26 5.06 5.53 -9.36
C ARG A 26 4.81 4.63 -8.15
N PRO A 27 5.23 3.36 -8.19
CA PRO A 27 5.16 2.47 -7.03
C PRO A 27 6.09 2.96 -5.92
N LEU A 28 5.65 2.83 -4.66
CA LEU A 28 6.47 3.08 -3.47
C LEU A 28 7.11 1.81 -2.91
N SER A 29 6.51 0.65 -3.18
CA SER A 29 6.95 -0.64 -2.67
C SER A 29 6.38 -1.75 -3.55
N GLY A 30 7.05 -2.91 -3.58
CA GLY A 30 6.56 -4.11 -4.25
C GLY A 30 7.01 -4.28 -5.70
N ASP A 31 6.18 -4.96 -6.49
CA ASP A 31 6.37 -5.42 -7.88
C ASP A 31 5.70 -4.52 -8.93
N GLY A 32 5.07 -3.42 -8.51
CA GLY A 32 4.51 -2.42 -9.41
C GLY A 32 5.56 -1.76 -10.29
N GLU A 33 5.13 -1.15 -11.38
CA GLU A 33 6.00 -0.41 -12.30
C GLU A 33 5.58 1.06 -12.44
N CYS A 34 6.50 1.92 -12.89
CA CYS A 34 6.13 3.28 -13.26
C CYS A 34 5.21 3.26 -14.48
N VAL A 35 4.05 3.90 -14.37
CA VAL A 35 3.04 3.94 -15.44
C VAL A 35 2.81 5.37 -15.88
N SER A 36 3.09 5.67 -17.14
CA SER A 36 2.65 6.92 -17.77
C SER A 36 1.18 6.82 -18.16
N LEU A 37 0.38 7.77 -17.69
CA LEU A 37 -1.02 7.93 -18.01
C LEU A 37 -1.17 8.87 -19.21
N ASN A 38 -2.15 8.60 -20.06
CA ASN A 38 -2.57 9.63 -20.99
C ASN A 38 -3.22 10.79 -20.23
N ALA A 39 -3.18 11.99 -20.82
CA ALA A 39 -3.68 13.19 -20.17
C ALA A 39 -5.15 13.12 -19.68
N PRO A 40 -6.13 12.60 -20.46
CA PRO A 40 -7.50 12.47 -19.94
C PRO A 40 -7.60 11.48 -18.77
N THR A 41 -6.84 10.38 -18.78
CA THR A 41 -6.84 9.38 -17.69
C THR A 41 -6.27 9.98 -16.40
N ALA A 42 -5.16 10.72 -16.48
CA ALA A 42 -4.58 11.42 -15.33
C ALA A 42 -5.54 12.48 -14.76
N ARG A 43 -6.24 13.22 -15.62
CA ARG A 43 -7.25 14.21 -15.18
C ARG A 43 -8.46 13.56 -14.52
N CYS A 44 -8.92 12.42 -15.03
CA CYS A 44 -9.98 11.64 -14.38
C CYS A 44 -9.56 11.23 -12.96
N LEU A 45 -8.32 10.76 -12.79
CA LEU A 45 -7.78 10.40 -11.48
C LEU A 45 -7.70 11.61 -10.57
N LEU A 46 -7.13 12.72 -11.05
CA LEU A 46 -7.02 13.95 -10.27
C LEU A 46 -8.38 14.45 -9.78
N LEU A 47 -9.37 14.48 -10.67
CA LEU A 47 -10.73 14.91 -10.36
C LEU A 47 -11.35 14.04 -9.25
N LEU A 48 -11.17 12.72 -9.33
CA LEU A 48 -11.61 11.77 -8.29
C LEU A 48 -10.95 12.05 -6.95
N LEU A 49 -9.63 12.17 -6.92
CA LEU A 49 -8.85 12.31 -5.69
C LEU A 49 -9.10 13.65 -4.99
N GLN A 50 -9.24 14.74 -5.75
CA GLN A 50 -9.56 16.07 -5.20
C GLN A 50 -11.01 16.17 -4.67
N ASN A 51 -11.89 15.27 -5.11
CA ASN A 51 -13.28 15.18 -4.67
C ASN A 51 -13.56 13.86 -3.92
N SER A 52 -12.56 13.37 -3.19
CA SER A 52 -12.72 12.16 -2.37
C SER A 52 -13.89 12.32 -1.39
N GLY A 53 -14.64 11.24 -1.19
CA GLY A 53 -15.89 11.25 -0.42
C GLY A 53 -17.12 11.77 -1.17
N LYS A 54 -17.00 12.25 -2.42
CA LYS A 54 -18.13 12.65 -3.27
C LYS A 54 -18.31 11.72 -4.47
N VAL A 55 -19.55 11.64 -4.93
CA VAL A 55 -19.89 11.00 -6.20
C VAL A 55 -19.85 12.06 -7.30
N ILE A 56 -18.99 11.85 -8.29
CA ILE A 56 -18.81 12.72 -9.44
C ILE A 56 -19.61 12.13 -10.59
N SER A 57 -20.55 12.89 -11.11
CA SER A 57 -21.39 12.47 -12.22
C SER A 57 -20.63 12.42 -13.54
N ARG A 58 -21.19 11.67 -14.49
CA ARG A 58 -20.64 11.58 -15.85
C ARG A 58 -20.52 12.95 -16.51
N ASP A 59 -21.51 13.81 -16.33
CA ASP A 59 -21.54 15.14 -16.95
C ASP A 59 -20.48 16.04 -16.32
N GLU A 60 -20.24 15.94 -15.01
CA GLU A 60 -19.14 16.63 -14.33
C GLU A 60 -17.77 16.16 -14.83
N PHE A 61 -17.58 14.85 -15.05
CA PHE A 61 -16.36 14.32 -15.68
C PHE A 61 -16.16 14.88 -17.09
N LEU A 62 -17.20 14.85 -17.92
CA LEU A 62 -17.14 15.35 -19.30
C LEU A 62 -16.77 16.83 -19.32
N ALA A 63 -17.45 17.63 -18.49
CA ALA A 63 -17.18 19.04 -18.33
C ALA A 63 -15.72 19.30 -17.91
N ALA A 64 -15.28 18.70 -16.79
CA ALA A 64 -14.00 19.00 -16.18
C ALA A 64 -12.79 18.49 -17.00
N VAL A 65 -12.89 17.33 -17.64
CA VAL A 65 -11.75 16.68 -18.31
C VAL A 65 -11.66 17.03 -19.80
N TRP A 66 -12.80 17.26 -20.47
CA TRP A 66 -12.86 17.46 -21.93
C TRP A 66 -13.47 18.80 -22.36
N GLU A 67 -14.66 19.17 -21.89
CA GLU A 67 -15.38 20.34 -22.44
C GLU A 67 -14.70 21.67 -22.08
N THR A 68 -14.09 21.77 -20.88
CA THR A 68 -13.24 22.93 -20.50
C THR A 68 -12.07 23.16 -21.45
N ARG A 69 -11.73 22.14 -22.26
CA ARG A 69 -10.66 22.17 -23.27
C ARG A 69 -11.21 22.23 -24.70
N GLY A 70 -12.51 22.45 -24.87
CA GLY A 70 -13.18 22.48 -26.18
C GLY A 70 -13.27 21.12 -26.87
N VAL A 71 -13.17 20.02 -26.13
CA VAL A 71 -13.23 18.65 -26.68
C VAL A 71 -14.54 18.00 -26.29
N VAL A 72 -15.21 17.36 -27.26
CA VAL A 72 -16.38 16.52 -27.02
C VAL A 72 -16.01 15.08 -27.31
N VAL A 73 -16.35 14.16 -26.40
CA VAL A 73 -16.03 12.73 -26.54
C VAL A 73 -17.27 11.86 -26.43
N SER A 74 -17.18 10.66 -27.03
CA SER A 74 -18.23 9.66 -26.92
C SER A 74 -18.29 9.04 -25.51
N GLN A 75 -19.43 8.45 -25.17
CA GLN A 75 -19.59 7.65 -23.96
C GLN A 75 -18.56 6.52 -23.87
N ASN A 76 -18.30 5.86 -25.00
CA ASN A 76 -17.32 4.78 -25.07
C ASN A 76 -15.92 5.29 -24.70
N THR A 77 -15.52 6.45 -25.23
CA THR A 77 -14.24 7.08 -24.91
C THR A 77 -14.13 7.42 -23.42
N PHE A 78 -15.19 7.95 -22.82
CA PHE A 78 -15.23 8.20 -21.38
C PHE A 78 -15.00 6.92 -20.58
N TYR A 79 -15.77 5.86 -20.84
CA TYR A 79 -15.64 4.60 -20.10
C TYR A 79 -14.30 3.90 -20.37
N GLN A 80 -13.73 4.01 -21.57
CA GLN A 80 -12.38 3.52 -21.86
C GLN A 80 -11.32 4.18 -20.98
N ASN A 81 -11.43 5.49 -20.71
CA ASN A 81 -10.49 6.18 -19.81
C ASN A 81 -10.65 5.69 -18.37
N ILE A 82 -11.88 5.45 -17.91
CA ILE A 82 -12.12 4.87 -16.57
C ILE A 82 -11.57 3.44 -16.48
N SER A 83 -11.74 2.62 -17.51
CA SER A 83 -11.17 1.27 -17.58
C SER A 83 -9.63 1.29 -17.63
N LEU A 84 -9.06 2.21 -18.42
CA LEU A 84 -7.61 2.38 -18.50
C LEU A 84 -7.05 2.84 -17.15
N LEU A 85 -7.73 3.77 -16.48
CA LEU A 85 -7.34 4.25 -15.16
C LEU A 85 -7.22 3.10 -14.14
N ARG A 86 -8.24 2.25 -14.03
CA ARG A 86 -8.21 1.09 -13.12
C ARG A 86 -7.04 0.15 -13.43
N LYS A 87 -6.81 -0.13 -14.71
CA LYS A 87 -5.69 -0.98 -15.15
C LYS A 87 -4.34 -0.36 -14.79
N SER A 88 -4.19 0.94 -15.00
CA SER A 88 -2.95 1.66 -14.68
C SER A 88 -2.66 1.70 -13.19
N LEU A 89 -3.69 1.89 -12.34
CA LEU A 89 -3.54 1.85 -10.88
C LEU A 89 -3.10 0.48 -10.39
N LEU A 90 -3.72 -0.59 -10.90
CA LEU A 90 -3.32 -1.97 -10.59
C LEU A 90 -1.88 -2.24 -11.05
N LYS A 91 -1.53 -1.83 -12.28
CA LYS A 91 -0.18 -2.01 -12.84
C LYS A 91 0.89 -1.23 -12.06
N ALA A 92 0.53 -0.08 -11.48
CA ALA A 92 1.39 0.70 -10.61
C ALA A 92 1.59 0.07 -9.22
N GLY A 93 0.94 -1.05 -8.91
CA GLY A 93 1.10 -1.77 -7.64
C GLY A 93 0.07 -1.45 -6.57
N LEU A 94 -1.04 -0.77 -6.92
CA LEU A 94 -2.13 -0.55 -5.96
C LEU A 94 -2.87 -1.86 -5.69
N SER A 95 -2.98 -2.25 -4.42
CA SER A 95 -3.50 -3.56 -4.03
C SER A 95 -5.04 -3.66 -4.10
N ALA A 96 -5.73 -2.52 -4.10
CA ALA A 96 -7.20 -2.44 -4.12
C ALA A 96 -7.72 -1.55 -5.27
N ASP A 97 -8.90 -1.87 -5.80
CA ASP A 97 -9.61 -0.97 -6.73
C ASP A 97 -10.27 0.16 -5.93
N ILE A 98 -9.66 1.35 -5.99
CA ILE A 98 -10.13 2.54 -5.30
C ILE A 98 -11.26 3.28 -6.03
N ILE A 99 -11.64 2.87 -7.25
CA ILE A 99 -12.65 3.57 -8.05
C ILE A 99 -13.99 2.85 -7.95
N ILE A 100 -14.92 3.42 -7.18
CA ILE A 100 -16.25 2.87 -6.98
C ILE A 100 -17.21 3.39 -8.05
N THR A 101 -17.98 2.49 -8.67
CA THR A 101 -19.05 2.85 -9.60
C THR A 101 -20.37 2.95 -8.85
N VAL A 102 -20.99 4.13 -8.85
CA VAL A 102 -22.31 4.36 -8.26
C VAL A 102 -23.34 4.36 -9.39
N ARG A 103 -24.15 3.28 -9.46
CA ARG A 103 -25.11 3.06 -10.55
C ARG A 103 -25.97 4.30 -10.80
N GLN A 104 -26.06 4.69 -12.07
CA GLN A 104 -26.82 5.84 -12.59
C GLN A 104 -26.41 7.22 -12.03
N LYS A 105 -25.43 7.28 -11.12
CA LYS A 105 -24.96 8.54 -10.52
C LYS A 105 -23.59 8.93 -11.03
N GLY A 106 -22.61 8.02 -11.02
CA GLY A 106 -21.25 8.33 -11.43
C GLY A 106 -20.19 7.48 -10.75
N PHE A 107 -19.08 8.11 -10.38
CA PHE A 107 -17.92 7.45 -9.76
C PHE A 107 -17.46 8.18 -8.51
N SER A 108 -16.87 7.46 -7.56
CA SER A 108 -16.26 8.03 -6.36
C SER A 108 -14.99 7.27 -6.01
N VAL A 109 -14.17 7.88 -5.14
CA VAL A 109 -13.08 7.16 -4.48
C VAL A 109 -13.66 6.27 -3.36
N ALA A 110 -13.07 5.11 -3.14
CA ALA A 110 -13.45 4.21 -2.05
C ALA A 110 -13.22 4.89 -0.69
N PRO A 111 -14.14 4.76 0.28
CA PRO A 111 -14.07 5.50 1.55
C PRO A 111 -12.83 5.21 2.41
N ASP A 112 -12.23 4.05 2.22
CA ASP A 112 -11.04 3.55 2.90
C ASP A 112 -9.72 3.91 2.19
N THR A 113 -9.79 4.65 1.08
CA THR A 113 -8.59 5.10 0.36
C THR A 113 -7.92 6.23 1.13
N LEU A 114 -6.66 6.02 1.53
CA LEU A 114 -5.83 7.04 2.15
C LEU A 114 -5.15 7.89 1.07
N ILE A 115 -5.44 9.19 1.07
CA ILE A 115 -4.86 10.16 0.15
C ILE A 115 -4.05 11.18 0.96
N ILE A 116 -2.75 11.25 0.69
CA ILE A 116 -1.84 12.22 1.30
C ILE A 116 -1.36 13.16 0.19
N PRO A 117 -1.89 14.40 0.11
CA PRO A 117 -1.41 15.39 -0.85
C PRO A 117 0.09 15.62 -0.70
N LEU A 118 0.76 15.81 -1.83
CA LEU A 118 2.18 16.08 -1.90
C LEU A 118 2.41 17.42 -2.63
N SER A 119 3.46 18.12 -2.23
CA SER A 119 4.03 19.22 -3.00
C SER A 119 4.71 18.68 -4.27
N ASP A 120 4.93 19.58 -5.24
CA ASP A 120 5.63 19.23 -6.48
C ASP A 120 7.05 18.71 -6.19
N GLU A 121 7.75 19.30 -5.21
CA GLU A 121 9.07 18.86 -4.76
C GLU A 121 9.06 17.44 -4.18
N GLU A 122 8.06 17.09 -3.37
CA GLU A 122 7.91 15.75 -2.80
C GLU A 122 7.64 14.70 -3.89
N CYS A 123 6.81 15.02 -4.88
CA CYS A 123 6.54 14.14 -6.02
C CYS A 123 7.78 13.84 -6.86
N GLU A 124 8.69 14.82 -7.02
CA GLU A 124 9.96 14.63 -7.72
C GLU A 124 10.96 13.83 -6.89
N ASN A 125 11.09 14.14 -5.60
CA ASN A 125 12.13 13.61 -4.73
C ASN A 125 11.87 12.19 -4.20
N MET A 126 10.60 11.75 -4.14
CA MET A 126 10.24 10.40 -3.66
C MET A 126 10.69 9.24 -4.59
N ASN A 127 11.49 9.51 -5.64
CA ASN A 127 12.26 8.47 -6.34
C ASN A 127 13.65 8.17 -5.73
N ARG A 128 14.24 9.06 -4.92
CA ARG A 128 15.66 8.96 -4.53
C ARG A 128 15.89 8.68 -3.04
N ALA A 129 15.07 9.23 -2.15
CA ALA A 129 15.36 9.24 -0.71
C ALA A 129 14.48 8.29 0.15
N THR A 130 13.34 7.82 -0.36
CA THR A 130 12.32 7.16 0.50
C THR A 130 12.34 5.63 0.44
N LEU A 131 12.87 5.02 -0.62
CA LEU A 131 13.04 3.55 -0.70
C LEU A 131 13.96 3.02 0.41
N THR A 132 14.97 3.79 0.81
CA THR A 132 15.92 3.40 1.86
C THR A 132 15.40 3.61 3.29
N HIS A 133 14.34 4.42 3.49
CA HIS A 133 13.84 4.74 4.84
C HIS A 133 12.52 4.03 5.19
N TYR A 134 11.64 3.78 4.22
CA TYR A 134 10.38 3.06 4.47
C TYR A 134 10.57 1.53 4.66
N GLN A 135 11.64 0.95 4.11
CA GLN A 135 11.96 -0.48 4.28
C GLN A 135 12.50 -0.82 5.68
N ASN A 136 13.07 0.15 6.41
CA ASN A 136 13.67 -0.11 7.73
C ASN A 136 12.64 -0.11 8.87
N ASN A 137 11.43 0.42 8.67
CA ASN A 137 10.40 0.48 9.71
C ASN A 137 9.37 -0.66 9.68
N LYS A 138 9.51 -1.66 8.78
CA LYS A 138 8.65 -2.87 8.75
C LYS A 138 9.32 -4.12 9.35
N VAL A 139 10.37 -3.95 10.16
CA VAL A 139 10.98 -5.04 10.96
C VAL A 139 11.17 -4.63 12.44
N ALA A 140 10.86 -3.40 12.82
CA ALA A 140 11.12 -2.87 14.16
C ALA A 140 9.89 -2.81 15.10
N ASP A 141 8.74 -3.38 14.72
CA ASP A 141 7.55 -3.47 15.58
C ASP A 141 7.14 -4.92 15.87
N VAL A 142 8.14 -5.77 16.16
CA VAL A 142 7.93 -7.00 16.94
C VAL A 142 9.14 -7.23 17.86
N THR A 143 9.61 -6.19 18.57
CA THR A 143 10.35 -6.38 19.83
C THR A 143 10.49 -5.07 20.57
N ALA A 144 10.23 -5.12 21.87
CA ALA A 144 10.50 -4.11 22.90
C ALA A 144 9.38 -3.08 23.19
N GLU A 145 8.29 -3.57 23.79
CA GLU A 145 7.69 -2.83 24.92
C GLU A 145 8.42 -3.21 26.21
N SER A 146 9.29 -2.31 26.69
CA SER A 146 9.35 -1.74 28.05
C SER A 146 10.56 -0.79 28.03
N LYS A 147 10.51 0.47 28.47
CA LYS A 147 9.99 0.98 29.74
C LYS A 147 10.17 2.50 29.78
N GLY A 148 9.34 3.21 30.55
CA GLY A 148 9.73 4.51 31.10
C GLY A 148 8.58 5.35 31.66
N HIS A 149 8.30 5.24 32.97
CA HIS A 149 7.75 6.34 33.74
C HIS A 149 8.60 6.54 35.01
N SER A 150 9.25 7.71 35.03
CA SER A 150 9.58 8.61 36.14
C SER A 150 10.37 8.14 37.38
N ASP A 151 11.53 8.81 37.53
CA ASP A 151 12.10 9.44 38.73
C ASP A 151 11.78 8.85 40.11
N ASP A 152 12.82 8.40 40.82
CA ASP A 152 13.22 9.04 42.07
C ASP A 152 14.61 8.58 42.53
N HIS A 153 15.38 9.55 43.03
CA HIS A 153 16.64 9.37 43.74
C HIS A 153 16.46 8.51 45.00
N VAL A 154 17.53 7.83 45.45
CA VAL A 154 18.08 7.83 46.83
C VAL A 154 18.96 6.58 47.09
N VAL A 155 20.24 6.86 47.41
CA VAL A 155 21.18 6.12 48.29
C VAL A 155 22.03 4.93 47.74
N ILE A 156 23.32 5.28 47.59
CA ILE A 156 24.61 4.55 47.65
C ILE A 156 24.72 3.53 48.83
N PRO A 157 25.78 2.72 49.05
CA PRO A 157 26.72 1.97 48.18
C PRO A 157 27.01 0.51 48.67
N LEU A 158 27.91 -0.18 47.94
CA LEU A 158 29.01 -1.03 48.45
C LEU A 158 28.79 -2.53 48.75
N THR A 159 29.85 -3.27 48.38
CA THR A 159 30.37 -4.56 48.89
C THR A 159 29.54 -5.83 48.61
N GLU A 160 30.02 -6.77 47.79
CA GLU A 160 31.13 -7.73 47.98
C GLU A 160 30.63 -9.07 48.54
N SER A 161 31.15 -10.14 47.94
CA SER A 161 31.20 -11.53 48.43
C SER A 161 30.09 -12.52 48.04
N LEU A 162 30.43 -13.33 47.03
CA LEU A 162 30.67 -14.77 47.10
C LEU A 162 29.94 -15.63 48.15
N ALA A 163 29.38 -16.71 47.59
CA ALA A 163 29.37 -18.11 48.09
C ALA A 163 28.20 -18.59 48.98
N ILE A 164 27.21 -19.20 48.29
CA ILE A 164 26.69 -20.57 48.42
C ILE A 164 26.72 -21.24 49.81
N GLN A 165 25.56 -21.63 50.35
CA GLN A 165 25.16 -23.03 50.62
C GLN A 165 23.81 -23.13 51.36
N GLY A 166 22.96 -24.07 50.92
CA GLY A 166 22.25 -24.93 51.88
C GLY A 166 20.72 -25.02 51.80
N ASN A 167 20.27 -26.14 51.23
CA ASN A 167 19.28 -27.09 51.79
C ASN A 167 17.75 -26.91 51.65
N GLU A 168 17.16 -28.01 51.12
CA GLU A 168 15.95 -28.74 51.57
C GLU A 168 14.53 -28.21 51.23
N LEU A 169 13.82 -28.92 50.32
CA LEU A 169 12.68 -29.86 50.55
C LEU A 169 11.31 -29.11 50.55
N ILE A 170 10.33 -29.33 49.65
CA ILE A 170 9.55 -30.56 49.38
C ILE A 170 8.70 -30.42 48.09
N GLU A 171 8.71 -31.50 47.30
CA GLU A 171 7.62 -32.19 46.60
C GLU A 171 6.34 -31.44 46.16
N ASN A 172 6.10 -31.41 44.84
CA ASN A 172 4.89 -32.07 44.32
C ASN A 172 5.06 -32.52 42.86
N LYS A 173 4.64 -33.76 42.64
CA LYS A 173 4.72 -34.58 41.44
C LYS A 173 3.55 -34.26 40.50
N VAL A 174 3.74 -34.42 39.18
CA VAL A 174 2.91 -35.23 38.25
C VAL A 174 2.92 -34.68 36.80
N GLU A 175 3.46 -35.54 35.92
CA GLU A 175 3.18 -35.81 34.50
C GLU A 175 3.53 -34.82 33.38
N ILE A 176 4.51 -35.28 32.58
CA ILE A 176 4.81 -34.87 31.20
C ILE A 176 4.06 -35.83 30.25
N PRO A 177 3.58 -35.36 29.10
CA PRO A 177 3.84 -36.08 27.87
C PRO A 177 4.58 -35.21 26.86
N GLU A 178 5.69 -35.74 26.39
CA GLU A 178 6.52 -35.22 25.31
C GLU A 178 5.72 -35.19 24.00
N LYS A 179 5.88 -34.13 23.19
CA LYS A 179 5.92 -34.32 21.73
C LYS A 179 6.61 -33.16 20.98
N GLN A 180 7.83 -33.47 20.55
CA GLN A 180 8.40 -33.29 19.21
C GLN A 180 8.27 -31.94 18.48
N SER A 181 9.45 -31.37 18.22
CA SER A 181 9.78 -30.44 17.13
C SER A 181 9.23 -30.88 15.77
N GLU A 182 8.59 -29.96 15.04
CA GLU A 182 8.56 -30.02 13.57
C GLU A 182 8.84 -28.64 12.95
N ARG A 183 9.93 -28.56 12.19
CA ARG A 183 10.23 -27.49 11.24
C ARG A 183 9.30 -27.65 10.04
N LEU A 184 8.48 -26.65 9.75
CA LEU A 184 7.69 -26.61 8.51
C LEU A 184 8.59 -26.22 7.33
N GLN A 185 9.06 -27.26 6.64
CA GLN A 185 9.71 -27.21 5.33
C GLN A 185 8.61 -27.23 4.27
N VAL A 186 8.44 -26.11 3.57
CA VAL A 186 7.44 -25.96 2.50
C VAL A 186 7.96 -26.68 1.26
N THR A 187 7.54 -27.93 1.04
CA THR A 187 7.82 -28.67 -0.18
C THR A 187 6.71 -28.40 -1.18
N PHE A 188 6.96 -27.52 -2.14
CA PHE A 188 6.02 -27.19 -3.20
C PHE A 188 5.95 -28.35 -4.20
N LYS A 189 4.93 -29.19 -4.07
CA LYS A 189 4.69 -30.33 -4.96
C LYS A 189 3.93 -29.85 -6.20
N MET A 190 4.68 -29.45 -7.23
CA MET A 190 4.15 -29.12 -8.55
C MET A 190 3.50 -30.35 -9.17
N PRO A 191 2.22 -30.30 -9.55
CA PRO A 191 1.56 -31.46 -10.11
C PRO A 191 2.01 -31.66 -11.56
N THR A 192 2.28 -32.92 -11.92
CA THR A 192 2.99 -33.32 -13.15
C THR A 192 2.31 -32.87 -14.45
N TRP A 193 0.99 -32.63 -14.42
CA TRP A 193 0.22 -32.09 -15.54
C TRP A 193 0.63 -30.66 -15.92
N LEU A 194 1.11 -29.86 -14.97
CA LEU A 194 1.53 -28.49 -15.22
C LEU A 194 2.84 -28.43 -16.02
N ILE A 195 3.75 -29.38 -15.78
CA ILE A 195 4.99 -29.54 -16.56
C ILE A 195 4.66 -29.97 -17.99
N ALA A 196 3.72 -30.93 -18.16
CA ALA A 196 3.27 -31.36 -19.47
C ALA A 196 2.65 -30.21 -20.29
N LEU A 197 1.90 -29.31 -19.64
CA LEU A 197 1.33 -28.12 -20.28
C LEU A 197 2.40 -27.16 -20.80
N ILE A 198 3.46 -26.94 -20.01
CA ILE A 198 4.58 -26.08 -20.40
C ILE A 198 5.34 -26.66 -21.60
N VAL A 199 5.58 -27.97 -21.62
CA VAL A 199 6.29 -28.63 -22.73
C VAL A 199 5.48 -28.57 -24.04
N VAL A 200 4.16 -28.76 -23.97
CA VAL A 200 3.28 -28.68 -25.16
C VAL A 200 3.27 -27.26 -25.75
N MET A 201 3.29 -26.22 -24.91
CA MET A 201 3.33 -24.82 -25.37
C MET A 201 4.66 -24.46 -26.07
N ILE A 202 5.78 -25.09 -25.72
CA ILE A 202 7.09 -24.84 -26.34
C ILE A 202 7.20 -25.51 -27.71
N VAL A 203 6.55 -26.65 -27.93
CA VAL A 203 6.65 -27.41 -29.19
C VAL A 203 5.75 -26.84 -30.31
N ILE A 204 4.73 -26.07 -29.95
CA ILE A 204 3.74 -25.52 -30.91
C ILE A 204 4.17 -24.16 -31.50
N ASN A 205 5.25 -23.55 -30.99
CA ASN A 205 5.76 -22.25 -31.44
C ASN A 205 7.17 -22.38 -32.05
#